data_AF-A0A7Y2YMP9-F1
#
_entry.id   AF-A0A7Y2YMP9-F1
#
_cell.length_a   1.000
_cell.length_b   1.000
_cell.length_c   1.000
_cell.angle_alpha   90.00
_cell.angle_beta   90.00
_cell.angle_gamma   90.00
#
_symmetry.space_group_name_H-M   'P 1'
#
loop_
_entity.id
_entity.type
_entity.pdbx_description
1 polymer ?
#
loop_
_entity_poly.entity_id
_entity_poly.type
_entity_poly.pdbx_seq_one_letter_code
_entity_poly.pdbx_strand_id
1 'polypeptide(L)' 'MKNLFSNIKGDAFGGITAGIVALPLALAFGVSSGLGPSAGLYGAIFISFFAALFGGTNTQISGPT' A
#
# COMPACT_ATOMS: atom_id res chain seq x y z
N MET A 1 -14.76 7.44 18.13
CA MET A 1 -13.50 6.96 17.49
C MET A 1 -13.63 5.46 17.30
N LYS A 2 -13.52 4.94 16.07
CA LYS A 2 -13.43 3.48 15.87
C LYS A 2 -12.23 2.97 16.68
N ASN A 3 -12.38 1.85 17.39
CA ASN A 3 -11.26 1.20 18.08
C ASN A 3 -10.21 0.81 17.04
N LEU A 4 -9.15 1.60 16.93
CA LEU A 4 -8.05 1.42 15.97
C LEU A 4 -7.39 0.04 16.14
N PHE A 5 -7.45 -0.49 17.36
CA PHE A 5 -6.82 -1.75 17.74
C PHE A 5 -7.82 -2.90 17.89
N SER A 6 -9.07 -2.73 17.43
CA SER A 6 -10.08 -3.79 17.53
C SER A 6 -9.78 -5.01 16.67
N ASN A 7 -9.03 -4.86 15.57
CA ASN A 7 -8.80 -5.90 14.57
C ASN A 7 -7.31 -6.10 14.21
N ILE A 8 -6.37 -5.89 15.16
CA ILE A 8 -4.92 -5.98 14.91
C ILE A 8 -4.50 -7.24 14.12
N LYS A 9 -5.04 -8.42 14.46
CA LYS A 9 -4.74 -9.65 13.70
C LYS A 9 -5.21 -9.53 12.25
N GLY A 10 -6.46 -9.15 12.02
CA GLY A 10 -7.02 -9.01 10.68
C GLY A 10 -6.28 -7.95 9.86
N ASP A 11 -5.97 -6.81 10.47
CA ASP A 11 -5.27 -5.70 9.83
C ASP A 11 -3.82 -6.10 9.47
N ALA A 12 -3.12 -6.82 10.35
CA ALA A 12 -1.77 -7.31 10.08
C ALA A 12 -1.73 -8.33 8.94
N PHE A 13 -2.57 -9.37 9.00
CA PHE A 13 -2.63 -10.37 7.92
C PHE A 13 -3.11 -9.76 6.61
N GLY A 14 -4.14 -8.91 6.65
CA GLY A 14 -4.66 -8.21 5.48
C GLY A 14 -3.61 -7.29 4.84
N GLY A 15 -2.87 -6.54 5.65
CA GLY A 15 -1.77 -5.68 5.19
C GLY A 15 -0.63 -6.47 4.55
N ILE A 16 -0.22 -7.59 5.14
CA ILE A 16 0.81 -8.47 4.56
C ILE A 16 0.35 -9.04 3.22
N THR A 17 -0.86 -9.59 3.15
CA THR A 17 -1.43 -10.14 1.91
C THR A 17 -1.55 -9.06 0.83
N ALA A 18 -2.07 -7.88 1.17
CA ALA A 18 -2.17 -6.76 0.24
C ALA A 18 -0.78 -6.31 -0.26
N GLY A 19 0.22 -6.26 0.62
CA GLY A 19 1.59 -5.93 0.26
C GLY A 19 2.20 -6.93 -0.73
N ILE A 20 2.01 -8.24 -0.52
CA ILE A 20 2.47 -9.29 -1.43
C ILE A 20 1.83 -9.13 -2.82
N VAL A 21 0.53 -8.83 -2.88
CA VAL A 21 -0.20 -8.62 -4.14
C VAL A 21 0.23 -7.31 -4.83
N ALA A 22 0.49 -6.25 -4.07
CA ALA A 22 0.86 -4.94 -4.61
C ALA A 22 2.31 -4.87 -5.12
N LEU A 23 3.22 -5.68 -4.57
CA LEU A 23 4.65 -5.68 -4.92
C LEU A 23 4.92 -5.86 -6.42
N PRO A 24 4.40 -6.89 -7.12
CA PRO A 24 4.64 -7.04 -8.56
C PRO A 24 4.06 -5.88 -9.38
N LEU A 25 2.91 -5.34 -8.98
CA LEU A 25 2.25 -4.22 -9.66
C LEU A 25 3.10 -2.94 -9.56
N ALA A 26 3.62 -2.65 -8.36
CA ALA A 26 4.48 -1.50 -8.12
C ALA A 26 5.77 -1.56 -8.95
N LEU A 27 6.42 -2.72 -9.01
CA LEU A 27 7.62 -2.91 -9.83
C LEU A 27 7.31 -2.76 -11.32
N ALA A 28 6.21 -3.33 -11.79
CA ALA A 28 5.78 -3.24 -13.19
C ALA A 28 5.50 -1.79 -13.60
N PHE A 29 4.75 -1.03 -12.79
CA PHE A 29 4.50 0.39 -13.08
C PHE A 29 5.76 1.24 -12.96
N GLY A 30 6.66 0.93 -12.02
CA GLY A 30 7.97 1.59 -11.93
C GLY A 30 8.75 1.46 -13.24
N VAL A 31 8.83 0.24 -13.80
CA VAL A 31 9.48 0.01 -15.11
C VAL A 31 8.71 0.69 -16.24
N SER A 32 7.39 0.56 -16.29
CA SER A 32 6.54 1.15 -17.33
C SER A 32 6.58 2.69 -17.35
N SER A 33 6.87 3.33 -16.22
CA SER A 33 7.01 4.78 -16.12
C SER A 33 8.33 5.32 -16.69
N GLY A 34 9.31 4.46 -16.97
CA GLY A 34 10.67 4.85 -17.35
C GLY A 34 11.56 5.31 -16.18
N LEU A 35 11.03 5.42 -14.96
CA LEU A 35 11.77 5.81 -13.75
C LEU A 35 12.45 4.62 -13.04
N GLY A 36 12.08 3.40 -13.44
CA GLY A 36 12.64 2.15 -12.93
C GLY A 36 11.86 1.54 -11.77
N PRO A 37 12.13 0.26 -11.43
CA PRO A 37 11.37 -0.47 -10.41
C PRO A 37 11.45 0.16 -9.02
N SER A 38 12.58 0.80 -8.69
CA SER A 38 12.79 1.48 -7.42
C SER A 38 11.79 2.62 -7.21
N ALA A 39 11.51 3.42 -8.24
CA ALA A 39 10.54 4.50 -8.17
C ALA A 39 9.12 3.97 -7.89
N GLY A 40 8.74 2.87 -8.54
CA GLY A 40 7.47 2.20 -8.28
C GLY A 40 7.37 1.66 -6.85
N LEU A 41 8.44 1.04 -6.35
CA LEU A 41 8.49 0.50 -4.98
C LEU A 41 8.39 1.61 -3.92
N TYR A 42 9.21 2.66 -4.04
CA TYR A 42 9.13 3.81 -3.12
C TYR A 42 7.79 4.52 -3.22
N GLY A 43 7.25 4.69 -4.44
CA GLY A 43 5.92 5.24 -4.66
C GLY A 43 4.84 4.44 -3.90
N ALA A 44 4.84 3.11 -4.03
CA ALA A 44 3.89 2.26 -3.31
C ALA A 44 4.01 2.39 -1.79
N ILE A 45 5.22 2.43 -1.24
CA ILE A 45 5.46 2.56 0.20
C ILE A 45 4.92 3.90 0.72
N PHE A 46 5.34 5.02 0.12
CA PHE A 46 4.96 6.34 0.61
C PHE A 46 3.48 6.62 0.41
N ILE A 47 2.91 6.27 -0.75
CA ILE A 47 1.48 6.44 -1.02
C ILE A 47 0.66 5.62 -0.01
N SER A 48 1.00 4.35 0.22
CA SER A 48 0.30 3.50 1.19
C SER A 48 0.36 4.08 2.60
N PHE A 49 1.54 4.55 3.03
CA PHE A 49 1.76 5.09 4.37
C PHE A 49 0.93 6.35 4.62
N PHE A 50 1.01 7.33 3.72
CA PHE A 50 0.29 8.59 3.86
C PHE A 50 -1.22 8.41 3.68
N ALA A 51 -1.65 7.56 2.74
CA ALA A 51 -3.07 7.27 2.54
C ALA A 51 -3.67 6.49 3.74
N ALA A 52 -2.92 5.57 4.36
CA ALA A 52 -3.39 4.89 5.57
C ALA A 52 -3.55 5.84 6.77
N LEU A 53 -2.68 6.85 6.87
CA LEU A 53 -2.69 7.80 8.00
C LEU A 53 -3.72 8.93 7.82
N PHE A 54 -3.88 9.43 6.59
CA PHE A 54 -4.70 10.62 6.29
C PHE A 54 -5.94 10.34 5.42
N GLY A 55 -6.13 9.10 4.97
CA GLY A 55 -7.25 8.70 4.12
C GLY A 55 -8.59 8.58 4.85
N GLY A 56 -9.67 8.45 4.07
CA GLY A 56 -11.05 8.38 4.59
C GLY A 56 -11.60 6.96 4.78
N THR A 57 -10.88 5.94 4.29
CA THR A 57 -11.40 4.57 4.22
C THR A 57 -10.44 3.59 4.89
N ASN A 58 -10.92 2.92 5.95
CA ASN A 58 -10.11 2.02 6.79
C ASN A 58 -9.43 0.86 6.04
N THR A 59 -10.03 0.36 4.96
CA THR A 59 -9.56 -0.83 4.24
C THR A 59 -9.02 -0.50 2.84
N GLN A 60 -8.79 0.78 2.54
CA GLN A 60 -8.31 1.20 1.23
C GLN A 60 -6.82 0.87 1.08
N ILE A 61 -6.48 0.21 -0.03
CA ILE A 61 -5.11 0.01 -0.45
C ILE A 61 -4.79 1.05 -1.52
N SER A 62 -3.73 1.82 -1.31
CA SER A 62 -3.32 2.91 -2.20
C SER A 62 -1.92 2.61 -2.75
N GLY A 63 -1.69 2.85 -4.04
CA GLY A 63 -0.40 2.58 -4.67
C GLY A 63 -0.33 3.17 -6.08
N PRO A 64 0.81 3.00 -6.77
CA PRO A 64 0.95 3.40 -8.16
C PRO A 64 0.00 2.59 -9.06
N THR A 65 -0.71 3.29 -9.95
CA THR A 65 -1.67 2.77 -10.95
C THR A 65 -1.38 3.33 -12.32
#